data_AF-A0A1Z5L1D7-F1
#
_entry.id   AF-A0A1Z5L1D7-F1
#
_cell.length_a   1.000
_cell.length_b   1.000
_cell.length_c   1.000
_cell.angle_alpha   90.00
_cell.angle_beta   90.00
_cell.angle_gamma   90.00
#
_symmetry.space_group_name_H-M   'P 1'
#
loop_
_entity.id
_entity.type
_entity.pdbx_description
1 polymer ?
#
loop_
_entity_poly.entity_id
_entity_poly.type
_entity_poly.pdbx_seq_one_letter_code
_entity_poly.pdbx_strand_id
1 'polypeptide(L)'
;MKTYHSYRSLEQQAEAKLHYVASQKARLEQTIPKEKLEKSKKFRVIEKEISKREAKHREVRLKSLKARNEYLLCMESANAAVQKYFVDDLSDLVDCMDFGFHTCLSRALLMYSNSEECLQRSLQQSIESLGKCISNLDSRTDKQRFLEYNNAAFMVPKKFIFQPYKGDETNQVSIEHPRNWSSASSSSTSD
;
A
#
# COMPACT_ATOMS: atom_id res chain seq x y z
N MET A 1 -28.76 22.20 31.89
CA MET A 1 -30.05 22.70 31.32
C MET A 1 -31.24 22.54 32.27
N LYS A 2 -31.73 21.31 32.57
CA LYS A 2 -32.95 21.08 33.40
C LYS A 2 -32.92 21.80 34.76
N THR A 3 -31.79 21.73 35.46
CA THR A 3 -31.58 22.42 36.76
C THR A 3 -31.72 23.93 36.65
N TYR A 4 -31.11 24.54 35.62
CA TYR A 4 -31.23 25.97 35.36
C TYR A 4 -32.69 26.37 35.09
N HIS A 5 -33.41 25.65 34.23
CA HIS A 5 -34.82 25.95 33.93
C HIS A 5 -35.70 25.87 35.19
N SER A 6 -35.47 24.88 36.04
CA SER A 6 -36.18 24.73 37.31
C SER A 6 -35.94 25.93 38.24
N TYR A 7 -34.67 26.33 38.47
CA TYR A 7 -34.37 27.48 39.31
C TYR A 7 -34.79 28.82 38.71
N ARG A 8 -34.79 28.96 37.38
CA ARG A 8 -35.30 30.14 36.70
C ARG A 8 -36.80 30.31 36.89
N SER A 9 -37.57 29.22 36.82
CA SER A 9 -39.01 29.24 37.12
C SER A 9 -39.28 29.61 38.58
N LEU A 10 -38.51 29.04 39.51
CA LEU A 10 -38.62 29.37 40.94
C LEU A 10 -38.26 30.84 41.23
N GLU A 11 -37.26 31.39 40.54
CA GLU A 11 -36.88 32.81 40.64
C GLU A 11 -38.05 33.71 40.20
N GLN A 12 -38.62 33.45 39.02
CA GLN A 12 -39.78 34.19 38.50
C GLN A 12 -40.98 34.14 39.44
N GLN A 13 -41.25 32.97 40.05
CA GLN A 13 -42.32 32.83 41.03
C GLN A 13 -42.05 33.62 42.32
N ALA A 14 -40.80 33.67 42.79
CA ALA A 14 -40.42 34.44 43.97
C ALA A 14 -40.50 35.95 43.71
N GLU A 15 -40.07 36.38 42.52
CA GLU A 15 -40.16 37.76 42.05
C GLU A 15 -41.62 38.23 41.93
N ALA A 16 -42.50 37.42 41.31
CA ALA A 16 -43.92 37.73 41.20
C ALA A 16 -44.59 37.89 42.59
N LYS A 17 -44.24 37.00 43.54
CA LYS A 17 -44.74 37.09 44.92
C LYS A 17 -44.22 38.34 45.64
N LEU A 18 -42.97 38.73 45.44
CA LEU A 18 -42.41 39.96 46.00
C LEU A 18 -43.13 41.19 45.43
N HIS A 19 -43.29 41.26 44.11
CA HIS A 19 -43.99 42.35 43.43
C HIS A 19 -45.44 42.50 43.91
N TYR A 20 -46.13 41.37 44.12
CA TYR A 20 -47.49 41.38 44.67
C TYR A 20 -47.56 42.02 46.07
N VAL A 21 -46.67 41.62 46.99
CA VAL A 21 -46.67 42.19 48.35
C VAL A 21 -46.23 43.67 48.35
N ALA A 22 -45.25 44.04 47.50
CA ALA A 22 -44.85 45.43 47.31
C ALA A 22 -46.01 46.31 46.81
N SER A 23 -46.81 45.79 45.88
CA SER A 23 -48.03 46.47 45.39
C SER A 23 -49.07 46.68 46.50
N GLN A 24 -49.21 45.73 47.43
CA GLN A 24 -50.10 45.87 48.59
C GLN A 24 -49.58 46.94 49.58
N LYS A 25 -48.26 47.03 49.79
CA LYS A 25 -47.64 48.11 50.58
C LYS A 25 -47.96 49.49 49.98
N ALA A 26 -47.74 49.65 48.67
CA ALA A 26 -48.00 50.91 47.98
C ALA A 26 -49.46 51.36 48.10
N ARG A 27 -50.42 50.43 48.04
CA ARG A 27 -51.86 50.73 48.25
C ARG A 27 -52.14 51.19 49.68
N LEU A 28 -51.52 50.58 50.69
CA LEU A 28 -51.70 50.99 52.09
C LEU A 28 -51.08 52.36 52.39
N GLU A 29 -49.95 52.68 51.76
CA GLU A 29 -49.31 54.01 51.84
C GLU A 29 -50.21 55.12 51.28
N GLN A 30 -51.05 54.81 50.29
CA GLN A 30 -52.03 55.75 49.74
C GLN A 30 -53.28 55.92 50.63
N THR A 31 -53.61 54.91 51.43
CA THR A 31 -54.87 54.88 52.21
C THR A 31 -54.70 55.37 53.64
N ILE A 32 -53.50 55.23 54.22
CA ILE A 32 -53.21 55.59 55.62
C ILE A 32 -52.40 56.89 55.64
N PRO A 33 -52.77 57.91 56.45
CA PRO A 33 -51.97 59.12 56.63
C PRO A 33 -50.55 58.78 57.14
N LYS A 34 -49.52 59.45 56.60
CA LYS A 34 -48.10 59.19 56.92
C LYS A 34 -47.78 59.16 58.42
N GLU A 35 -48.43 60.01 59.22
CA GLU A 35 -48.23 60.09 60.68
C GLU A 35 -48.78 58.88 61.45
N LYS A 36 -49.70 58.11 60.85
CA LYS A 36 -50.30 56.91 61.44
C LYS A 36 -49.74 55.61 60.86
N LEU A 37 -48.88 55.68 59.84
CA LEU A 37 -48.34 54.52 59.14
C LEU A 37 -47.54 53.61 60.08
N GLU A 38 -46.62 54.20 60.86
CA GLU A 38 -45.77 53.42 61.78
C GLU A 38 -46.53 52.82 62.96
N LYS A 39 -47.70 53.41 63.31
CA LYS A 39 -48.60 52.90 64.35
C LYS A 39 -49.53 51.81 63.81
N SER A 40 -49.62 51.63 62.49
CA SER A 40 -50.46 50.63 61.86
C SER A 40 -49.83 49.23 61.95
N LYS A 41 -50.47 48.34 62.73
CA LYS A 41 -50.07 46.92 62.80
C LYS A 41 -50.03 46.25 61.42
N LYS A 42 -51.00 46.57 60.54
CA LYS A 42 -51.07 46.01 59.18
C LYS A 42 -49.86 46.42 58.33
N PHE A 43 -49.42 47.67 58.45
CA PHE A 43 -48.26 48.17 57.70
C PHE A 43 -46.96 47.47 58.12
N ARG A 44 -46.69 47.37 59.44
CA ARG A 44 -45.52 46.62 59.97
C ARG A 44 -45.50 45.15 59.55
N VAL A 45 -46.66 44.49 59.46
CA VAL A 45 -46.74 43.09 59.01
C VAL A 45 -46.35 42.97 57.54
N ILE A 46 -46.83 43.87 56.68
CA ILE A 46 -46.48 43.87 55.26
C ILE A 46 -45.01 44.21 55.04
N GLU A 47 -44.42 45.13 55.80
CA GLU A 47 -42.98 45.39 55.70
C GLU A 47 -42.13 44.16 56.05
N LYS A 48 -42.48 43.46 57.15
CA LYS A 48 -41.83 42.20 57.50
C LYS A 48 -41.99 41.14 56.41
N GLU A 49 -43.17 41.06 55.79
CA GLU A 49 -43.40 40.13 54.70
C GLU A 49 -42.60 40.50 53.44
N ILE A 50 -42.45 41.79 53.11
CA ILE A 50 -41.57 42.26 52.03
C ILE A 50 -40.13 41.84 52.32
N SER A 51 -39.57 42.16 53.49
CA SER A 51 -38.20 41.76 53.83
C SER A 51 -37.99 40.24 53.71
N LYS A 52 -38.99 39.44 54.11
CA LYS A 52 -38.97 37.98 53.96
C LYS A 52 -38.99 37.54 52.50
N ARG A 53 -39.83 38.15 51.65
CA ARG A 53 -39.90 37.85 50.21
C ARG A 53 -38.66 38.30 49.45
N GLU A 54 -38.08 39.43 49.82
CA GLU A 54 -36.80 39.91 49.28
C GLU A 54 -35.66 38.95 49.59
N ALA A 55 -35.55 38.50 50.85
CA ALA A 55 -34.55 37.51 51.25
C ALA A 55 -34.72 36.21 50.46
N LYS A 56 -35.96 35.74 50.28
CA LYS A 56 -36.24 34.52 49.51
C LYS A 56 -35.93 34.69 48.02
N HIS A 57 -36.32 35.81 47.42
CA HIS A 57 -36.04 36.12 46.03
C HIS A 57 -34.52 36.17 45.79
N ARG A 58 -33.76 36.82 46.69
CA ARG A 58 -32.29 36.89 46.61
C ARG A 58 -31.64 35.50 46.67
N GLU A 59 -32.10 34.63 47.58
CA GLU A 59 -31.61 33.25 47.70
C GLU A 59 -31.86 32.44 46.41
N VAL A 60 -33.08 32.51 45.86
CA VAL A 60 -33.44 31.76 44.66
C VAL A 60 -32.78 32.32 43.41
N ARG A 61 -32.63 33.64 43.30
CA ARG A 61 -31.88 34.31 42.23
C ARG A 61 -30.42 33.86 42.22
N LEU A 62 -29.79 33.75 43.39
CA LEU A 62 -28.41 33.25 43.48
C LEU A 62 -28.30 31.79 42.98
N LYS A 63 -29.27 30.93 43.33
CA LYS A 63 -29.33 29.54 42.83
C LYS A 63 -29.54 29.48 41.31
N SER A 64 -30.46 30.30 40.78
CA SER A 64 -30.72 30.45 39.35
C SER A 64 -29.46 30.90 38.59
N LEU A 65 -28.76 31.91 39.09
CA LEU A 65 -27.53 32.43 38.51
C LEU A 65 -26.41 31.38 38.49
N LYS A 66 -26.20 30.66 39.60
CA LYS A 66 -25.21 29.59 39.66
C LYS A 66 -25.50 28.49 38.64
N ALA A 67 -26.75 28.03 38.57
CA ALA A 67 -27.12 27.00 37.61
C ALA A 67 -27.05 27.48 36.14
N ARG A 68 -27.28 28.77 35.88
CA ARG A 68 -27.08 29.36 34.56
C ARG A 68 -25.59 29.34 34.17
N ASN A 69 -24.71 29.76 35.07
CA ASN A 69 -23.27 29.77 34.81
C ASN A 69 -22.74 28.36 34.57
N GLU A 70 -23.14 27.39 35.41
CA GLU A 70 -22.82 25.98 35.21
C GLU A 70 -23.28 25.48 33.84
N TYR A 71 -24.51 25.83 33.44
CA TYR A 71 -25.04 25.44 32.14
C TYR A 71 -24.22 26.03 30.98
N LEU A 72 -23.83 27.30 31.04
CA LEU A 72 -23.01 27.93 30.01
C LEU A 72 -21.62 27.28 29.93
N LEU A 73 -20.99 26.99 31.07
CA LEU A 73 -19.68 26.31 31.11
C LEU A 73 -19.75 24.91 30.51
N CYS A 74 -20.76 24.11 30.87
CA CYS A 74 -20.96 22.79 30.27
C CYS A 74 -21.26 22.86 28.77
N MET A 75 -22.01 23.87 28.33
CA MET A 75 -22.32 24.08 26.91
C MET A 75 -21.04 24.36 26.13
N GLU A 76 -20.20 25.28 26.61
CA GLU A 76 -18.94 25.61 25.96
C GLU A 76 -17.99 24.42 25.92
N SER A 77 -17.89 23.68 27.03
CA SER A 77 -17.10 22.44 27.08
C SER A 77 -17.59 21.38 26.10
N ALA A 78 -18.91 21.19 25.96
CA ALA A 78 -19.48 20.25 25.00
C ALA A 78 -19.21 20.69 23.56
N ASN A 79 -19.34 21.98 23.25
CA ASN A 79 -19.03 22.52 21.93
C ASN A 79 -17.55 22.34 21.59
N ALA A 80 -16.65 22.63 22.53
CA ALA A 80 -15.20 22.43 22.34
C ALA A 80 -14.86 20.94 22.11
N ALA A 81 -15.50 20.03 22.84
CA ALA A 81 -15.31 18.59 22.64
C ALA A 81 -15.79 18.13 21.26
N VAL A 82 -16.96 18.60 20.80
CA VAL A 82 -17.48 18.30 19.47
C VAL A 82 -16.56 18.87 18.39
N GLN A 83 -16.11 20.12 18.54
CA GLN A 83 -15.21 20.74 17.57
C GLN A 83 -13.89 19.96 17.48
N LYS A 84 -13.24 19.67 18.62
CA LYS A 84 -11.99 18.91 18.65
C LYS A 84 -12.16 17.53 18.00
N TYR A 85 -13.26 16.84 18.28
CA TYR A 85 -13.52 15.53 17.69
C TYR A 85 -13.59 15.58 16.16
N PHE A 86 -14.34 16.52 15.59
CA PHE A 86 -14.56 16.58 14.15
C PHE A 86 -13.45 17.30 13.38
N VAL A 87 -12.73 18.22 14.01
CA VAL A 87 -11.67 19.01 13.36
C VAL A 87 -10.34 18.27 13.45
N ASP A 88 -10.00 17.72 14.62
CA ASP A 88 -8.69 17.12 14.88
C ASP A 88 -8.79 15.58 14.95
N ASP A 89 -9.55 15.06 15.92
CA ASP A 89 -9.48 13.64 16.30
C ASP A 89 -9.92 12.69 15.16
N LEU A 90 -10.87 13.12 14.31
CA LEU A 90 -11.34 12.31 13.19
C LEU A 90 -10.26 12.13 12.13
N SER A 91 -9.46 13.17 11.86
CA SER A 91 -8.33 13.07 10.92
C SER A 91 -7.28 12.11 11.48
N ASP A 92 -6.89 12.29 12.74
CA ASP A 92 -5.91 11.44 13.42
C ASP A 92 -6.36 9.97 13.43
N LEU A 93 -7.66 9.71 13.61
CA LEU A 93 -8.21 8.35 13.57
C LEU A 93 -8.06 7.72 12.18
N VAL A 94 -8.27 8.49 11.10
CA VAL A 94 -8.10 8.00 9.73
C VAL A 94 -6.64 7.69 9.45
N ASP A 95 -5.72 8.57 9.82
CA ASP A 95 -4.28 8.35 9.67
C ASP A 95 -3.78 7.13 10.47
N CYS A 96 -4.43 6.85 11.61
CA CYS A 96 -4.15 5.63 12.38
C CYS A 96 -4.70 4.36 11.70
N MET A 97 -5.82 4.45 10.98
CA MET A 97 -6.43 3.30 10.30
C MET A 97 -5.60 2.84 9.09
N ASP A 98 -5.00 3.77 8.34
CA ASP A 98 -4.19 3.45 7.15
C ASP A 98 -2.68 3.41 7.43
N PHE A 99 -2.29 3.49 8.71
CA PHE A 99 -0.90 3.51 9.12
C PHE A 99 -0.12 2.30 8.57
N GLY A 100 0.83 2.60 7.69
CA GLY A 100 1.70 1.59 7.07
C GLY A 100 1.06 0.76 5.95
N PHE A 101 -0.24 0.92 5.67
CA PHE A 101 -0.93 0.20 4.60
C PHE A 101 -0.29 0.47 3.23
N HIS A 102 -0.14 1.75 2.87
CA HIS A 102 0.45 2.15 1.60
C HIS A 102 1.91 1.69 1.46
N THR A 103 2.70 1.76 2.53
CA THR A 103 4.09 1.29 2.53
C THR A 103 4.18 -0.22 2.31
N CYS A 104 3.34 -0.99 3.00
CA CYS A 104 3.30 -2.45 2.85
C CYS A 104 2.88 -2.85 1.43
N LEU A 105 1.79 -2.26 0.94
CA LEU A 105 1.28 -2.53 -0.40
C LEU A 105 2.30 -2.14 -1.49
N SER A 106 2.90 -0.95 -1.37
CA SER A 106 3.93 -0.49 -2.30
C SER A 106 5.11 -1.46 -2.35
N ARG A 107 5.63 -1.91 -1.20
CA ARG A 107 6.72 -2.90 -1.14
C ARG A 107 6.34 -4.23 -1.79
N ALA A 108 5.12 -4.72 -1.55
CA ALA A 108 4.65 -5.96 -2.17
C ALA A 108 4.57 -5.83 -3.70
N LEU A 109 4.04 -4.71 -4.21
CA LEU A 109 3.94 -4.44 -5.65
C LEU A 109 5.32 -4.25 -6.30
N LEU A 110 6.25 -3.56 -5.63
CA LEU A 110 7.64 -3.43 -6.07
C LEU A 110 8.35 -4.78 -6.14
N MET A 111 8.16 -5.63 -5.13
CA MET A 111 8.71 -6.98 -5.14
C MET A 111 8.15 -7.80 -6.30
N TYR A 112 6.84 -7.72 -6.53
CA TYR A 112 6.20 -8.37 -7.67
C TYR A 112 6.76 -7.87 -9.01
N SER A 113 6.82 -6.55 -9.22
CA SER A 113 7.40 -5.94 -10.43
C SER A 113 8.83 -6.39 -10.67
N ASN A 114 9.66 -6.40 -9.62
CA ASN A 114 11.04 -6.88 -9.71
C ASN A 114 11.11 -8.37 -10.10
N SER A 115 10.17 -9.19 -9.63
CA SER A 115 10.13 -10.61 -9.99
C SER A 115 9.80 -10.83 -11.47
N GLU A 116 8.87 -10.06 -12.02
CA GLU A 116 8.53 -10.05 -13.45
C GLU A 116 9.74 -9.60 -14.30
N GLU A 117 10.44 -8.54 -13.88
CA GLU A 117 11.67 -8.09 -14.56
C GLU A 117 12.79 -9.15 -14.52
N CYS A 118 12.91 -9.89 -13.41
CA CYS A 118 13.88 -10.99 -13.32
C CYS A 118 13.52 -12.13 -14.29
N LEU A 119 12.23 -12.49 -14.37
CA LEU A 119 11.74 -13.50 -15.30
C LEU A 119 12.00 -13.08 -16.76
N GLN A 120 11.67 -11.83 -17.10
CA GLN A 120 11.91 -11.28 -18.43
C GLN A 120 13.38 -11.36 -18.82
N ARG A 121 14.30 -10.96 -17.92
CA ARG A 121 15.75 -11.07 -18.15
C ARG A 121 16.20 -12.52 -18.33
N SER A 122 15.65 -13.45 -17.56
CA SER A 122 15.97 -14.88 -17.69
C SER A 122 15.53 -15.44 -19.06
N LEU A 123 14.31 -15.09 -19.51
CA LEU A 123 13.82 -15.48 -20.83
C LEU A 123 14.68 -14.89 -21.95
N GLN A 124 15.06 -13.62 -21.83
CA GLN A 124 15.94 -12.95 -22.79
C GLN A 124 17.31 -13.66 -22.89
N GLN A 125 17.92 -14.02 -21.76
CA GLN A 125 19.17 -14.78 -21.73
C GLN A 125 19.03 -16.17 -22.37
N SER A 126 17.88 -16.83 -22.20
CA SER A 126 17.58 -18.12 -22.84
C SER A 126 17.51 -17.98 -24.37
N ILE A 127 16.81 -16.95 -24.86
CA ILE A 127 16.71 -16.62 -26.29
C ILE A 127 18.11 -16.35 -26.87
N GLU A 128 18.93 -15.55 -26.19
CA GLU A 128 20.30 -15.25 -26.62
C GLU A 128 21.18 -16.50 -26.66
N SER A 129 21.03 -17.40 -25.68
CA SER A 129 21.77 -18.66 -25.62
C SER A 129 21.39 -19.58 -26.78
N LEU A 130 20.09 -19.71 -27.08
CA LEU A 130 19.62 -20.47 -28.24
C LEU A 130 20.11 -19.84 -29.55
N GLY A 131 20.06 -18.50 -29.66
CA GLY A 131 20.59 -17.76 -30.80
C GLY A 131 22.07 -18.09 -31.07
N LYS A 132 22.89 -18.16 -30.01
CA LYS A 132 24.30 -18.58 -30.10
C LYS A 132 24.45 -20.04 -30.54
N CYS A 133 23.62 -20.95 -30.02
CA CYS A 133 23.65 -22.35 -30.46
C CYS A 133 23.35 -22.47 -31.95
N ILE A 134 22.34 -21.75 -32.44
CA ILE A 134 21.96 -21.72 -33.85
C ILE A 134 23.09 -21.13 -34.70
N SER A 135 23.69 -20.01 -34.28
CA SER A 135 24.79 -19.40 -35.04
C SER A 135 26.04 -20.27 -35.11
N ASN A 136 26.21 -21.19 -34.16
CA ASN A 136 27.35 -22.09 -34.08
C ASN A 136 27.14 -23.40 -34.87
N LEU A 137 25.95 -23.62 -35.46
CA LEU A 137 25.71 -24.78 -36.31
C LEU A 137 26.54 -24.67 -37.60
N ASP A 138 27.56 -25.51 -37.72
CA ASP A 138 28.46 -25.53 -38.87
C ASP A 138 28.75 -26.98 -39.31
N SER A 139 27.97 -27.42 -40.31
CA SER A 139 28.12 -28.75 -40.91
C SER A 139 29.53 -29.04 -41.44
N ARG A 140 30.30 -28.04 -41.87
CA ARG A 140 31.66 -28.24 -42.38
C ARG A 140 32.60 -28.55 -41.21
N THR A 141 32.53 -27.76 -40.15
CA THR A 141 33.31 -27.99 -38.92
C THR A 141 32.93 -29.31 -38.27
N ASP A 142 31.64 -29.64 -38.20
CA ASP A 142 31.17 -30.91 -37.64
C ASP A 142 31.65 -32.12 -38.44
N LYS A 143 31.55 -32.06 -39.79
CA LYS A 143 32.10 -33.09 -40.68
C LYS A 143 33.59 -33.26 -40.49
N GLN A 144 34.34 -32.16 -40.39
CA GLN A 144 35.78 -32.20 -40.16
C GLN A 144 36.11 -32.89 -38.84
N ARG A 145 35.49 -32.48 -37.72
CA ARG A 145 35.67 -33.10 -36.40
C ARG A 145 35.35 -34.59 -36.41
N PHE A 146 34.29 -34.99 -37.12
CA PHE A 146 33.92 -36.40 -37.26
C PHE A 146 34.99 -37.23 -37.99
N LEU A 147 35.52 -36.73 -39.11
CA LEU A 147 36.56 -37.41 -39.87
C LEU A 147 37.88 -37.49 -39.08
N GLU A 148 38.23 -36.43 -38.35
CA GLU A 148 39.41 -36.38 -37.48
C GLU A 148 39.28 -37.37 -36.31
N TYR A 149 38.12 -37.42 -35.65
CA TYR A 149 37.87 -38.35 -34.55
C TYR A 149 37.89 -39.82 -35.00
N ASN A 150 37.41 -40.10 -36.22
CA ASN A 150 37.33 -41.45 -36.78
C ASN A 150 38.45 -41.73 -37.81
N ASN A 151 39.60 -41.07 -37.67
CA ASN A 151 40.65 -41.06 -38.69
C ASN A 151 41.05 -42.46 -39.20
N ALA A 152 41.14 -43.45 -38.32
CA ALA A 152 41.51 -44.82 -38.69
C ALA A 152 40.58 -45.47 -39.74
N ALA A 153 39.30 -45.10 -39.76
CA ALA A 153 38.33 -45.63 -40.71
C ALA A 153 38.34 -44.88 -42.05
N PHE A 154 38.74 -43.59 -42.05
CA PHE A 154 38.63 -42.70 -43.20
C PHE A 154 39.98 -42.31 -43.82
N MET A 155 41.10 -42.74 -43.25
CA MET A 155 42.42 -42.51 -43.82
C MET A 155 42.58 -43.26 -45.15
N VAL A 156 43.21 -42.60 -46.12
CA VAL A 156 43.46 -43.16 -47.46
C VAL A 156 44.29 -44.46 -47.32
N PRO A 157 43.77 -45.61 -47.80
CA PRO A 157 44.54 -46.86 -47.81
C PRO A 157 45.81 -46.73 -48.64
N LYS A 158 46.80 -47.59 -48.38
CA LYS A 158 48.00 -47.65 -49.22
C LYS A 158 47.61 -47.93 -50.67
N LYS A 159 48.26 -47.25 -51.60
CA LYS A 159 48.10 -47.55 -53.04
C LYS A 159 48.46 -49.01 -53.29
N PHE A 160 47.70 -49.66 -54.15
CA PHE A 160 48.11 -50.96 -54.68
C PHE A 160 49.45 -50.80 -55.40
N ILE A 161 50.36 -51.73 -55.13
CA ILE A 161 51.67 -51.78 -55.74
C ILE A 161 51.70 -53.05 -56.57
N PHE A 162 52.16 -52.95 -57.82
CA PHE A 162 52.37 -54.12 -58.67
C PHE A 162 53.24 -55.16 -57.94
N GLN A 163 52.82 -56.41 -57.96
CA GLN A 163 53.53 -57.53 -57.36
C GLN A 163 54.07 -58.42 -58.49
N PRO A 164 55.40 -58.40 -58.74
CA PRO A 164 56.03 -59.27 -59.73
C PRO A 164 55.72 -60.74 -59.51
N TYR A 165 55.27 -61.43 -60.55
CA TYR A 165 55.08 -62.88 -60.52
C TYR A 165 56.26 -63.58 -61.18
N LYS A 166 56.89 -64.54 -60.48
CA LYS A 166 58.00 -65.37 -61.02
C LYS A 166 59.15 -64.59 -61.68
N GLY A 167 59.55 -63.47 -61.08
CA GLY A 167 60.70 -62.69 -61.56
C GLY A 167 60.40 -61.75 -62.73
N ASP A 168 59.13 -61.39 -62.95
CA ASP A 168 58.76 -60.34 -63.91
C ASP A 168 59.37 -58.98 -63.53
N GLU A 169 60.30 -58.49 -64.34
CA GLU A 169 60.99 -57.21 -64.12
C GLU A 169 60.23 -56.00 -64.70
N THR A 170 59.09 -56.22 -65.38
CA THR A 170 58.40 -55.16 -66.12
C THR A 170 57.18 -54.65 -65.35
N ASN A 171 57.25 -53.43 -64.83
CA ASN A 171 56.13 -52.74 -64.15
C ASN A 171 55.61 -51.54 -64.98
N GLN A 172 55.71 -51.62 -66.30
CA GLN A 172 55.23 -50.60 -67.22
C GLN A 172 54.42 -51.27 -68.33
N VAL A 173 53.42 -50.56 -68.83
CA VAL A 173 52.65 -51.03 -69.99
C VAL A 173 53.57 -51.07 -71.20
N SER A 174 53.77 -52.26 -71.75
CA SER A 174 54.47 -52.49 -73.01
C SER A 174 53.48 -52.97 -74.08
N ILE A 175 53.72 -52.60 -75.33
CA ILE A 175 52.93 -53.07 -76.48
C ILE A 175 53.87 -53.89 -77.36
N GLU A 176 53.64 -55.20 -77.45
CA GLU A 176 54.26 -56.04 -78.46
C GLU A 176 53.26 -56.34 -79.59
N HIS A 177 53.70 -56.21 -80.84
CA HIS A 177 52.96 -56.74 -81.98
C HIS A 177 53.07 -58.28 -82.00
N PRO A 178 51.99 -59.04 -82.31
CA PRO A 178 52.02 -60.50 -82.28
C PRO A 178 53.13 -61.04 -83.20
N ARG A 179 54.10 -61.78 -82.65
CA ARG A 179 55.17 -62.40 -83.44
C ARG A 179 54.62 -63.62 -84.18
N ASN A 180 54.84 -63.66 -85.50
CA ASN A 180 54.50 -64.78 -86.38
C ASN A 180 55.18 -66.08 -85.91
N TRP A 181 54.42 -67.17 -85.85
CA TRP A 181 54.76 -68.48 -85.27
C TRP A 181 55.87 -69.31 -85.98
N SER A 182 56.50 -68.84 -87.05
CA SER A 182 57.26 -69.75 -87.95
C SER A 182 58.72 -69.35 -88.17
N SER A 183 59.65 -70.05 -87.52
CA SER A 183 60.75 -70.78 -88.19
C SER A 183 61.67 -71.48 -87.18
N ALA A 184 61.43 -72.78 -86.98
CA ALA A 184 62.44 -73.74 -86.55
C ALA A 184 63.46 -73.98 -87.67
N SER A 185 64.59 -74.61 -87.31
CA SER A 185 65.76 -75.05 -88.11
C SER A 185 66.73 -73.91 -88.50
N SER A 186 68.05 -74.06 -88.34
CA SER A 186 68.89 -75.26 -88.48
C SER A 186 70.17 -75.20 -87.65
N SER A 187 70.55 -76.37 -87.16
CA SER A 187 71.83 -76.79 -86.60
C SER A 187 73.02 -76.65 -87.56
N SER A 188 74.23 -76.45 -87.02
CA SER A 188 75.51 -77.00 -87.53
C SER A 188 76.62 -76.88 -86.47
N THR A 189 77.35 -77.97 -86.31
CA THR A 189 78.36 -78.34 -85.30
C THR A 189 79.80 -78.07 -85.80
N SER A 190 80.77 -77.96 -84.88
CA SER A 190 82.21 -78.36 -84.92
C SER A 190 82.98 -77.47 -83.92
N ASP A 191 83.78 -77.92 -82.95
CA ASP A 191 84.39 -79.21 -82.57
C ASP A 191 84.27 -79.46 -81.06
#